data_AF-D6ZKT2-F1
#
_entry.id   AF-D6ZKT2-F1
#
_cell.length_a   1.000
_cell.length_b   1.000
_cell.length_c   1.000
_cell.angle_alpha   90.00
_cell.angle_beta   90.00
_cell.angle_gamma   90.00
#
_symmetry.space_group_name_H-M   'P 1'
#
loop_
_entity.id
_entity.type
_entity.pdbx_description
1 polymer ?
#
loop_
_entity_poly.entity_id
_entity_poly.type
_entity_poly.pdbx_seq_one_letter_code
_entity_poly.pdbx_strand_id
1 'polypeptide(L)'
;MGGAARRFLHSRQRDELIQAVTQADAAREPLLFLGGGSNLVPVDGDFPGLVLRDGREDVQVFTLAEFRDLRMGGTDSAHTAEPGPDSHPGGVNSSDRPQQRPGASRDSHAAAVVAQAQELAAATPSCVFLSASGGLAWDRLVEFCVTQGFSGLEALSGIPGVVGAAPVQNIGAYGGEVADCLLGVTAWDRQERQLVYLRAADLRFGYRDSLLKQSRLQVEADSGTPQFAPARPGTNPATGRWIVLEADFVLQRGGGTPVRYAQLAGALGVPLGTVVPAAQIRAAVLELRRSKGMVLDPADHDTWSVGSFFTNPILPTAEVAALGLPEDAPRWETTLPGGSGQAGMKLSAAWLIEHSGISKGFSLPGAGAGVSTKHVLSLTNRGNATAADITALSSYIIAAVQGIYGVTLVPEPVIL
;
A
#
# COMPACT_ATOMS: atom_id res chain seq x y z
N MET A 1 -12.28 0.98 -16.69
CA MET A 1 -13.20 0.05 -16.02
C MET A 1 -13.93 0.79 -14.92
N GLY A 2 -15.15 0.35 -14.59
CA GLY A 2 -16.03 1.04 -13.65
C GLY A 2 -16.85 2.17 -14.26
N GLY A 3 -17.87 2.64 -13.54
CA GLY A 3 -18.70 3.79 -13.89
C GLY A 3 -18.33 5.05 -13.12
N ALA A 4 -19.24 6.03 -13.13
CA ALA A 4 -19.06 7.31 -12.47
C ALA A 4 -19.18 7.17 -10.94
N ALA A 5 -18.45 8.01 -10.19
CA ALA A 5 -18.73 8.20 -8.78
C ALA A 5 -19.89 9.18 -8.62
N ARG A 6 -20.85 8.91 -7.73
CA ARG A 6 -21.91 9.86 -7.37
C ARG A 6 -21.33 11.20 -6.95
N ARG A 7 -20.27 11.16 -6.15
CA ARG A 7 -19.46 12.33 -5.76
C ARG A 7 -17.99 11.96 -5.87
N PHE A 8 -17.21 12.85 -6.46
CA PHE A 8 -15.77 12.76 -6.51
C PHE A 8 -15.16 14.03 -5.93
N LEU A 9 -14.24 13.88 -4.98
CA LEU A 9 -13.48 14.99 -4.42
C LEU A 9 -11.99 14.65 -4.46
N HIS A 10 -11.22 15.56 -5.05
CA HIS A 10 -9.77 15.54 -5.08
C HIS A 10 -9.27 16.82 -4.41
N SER A 11 -8.62 16.70 -3.26
CA SER A 11 -8.19 17.85 -2.47
C SER A 11 -6.71 17.78 -2.14
N ARG A 12 -6.05 18.95 -2.15
CA ARG A 12 -4.69 19.15 -1.65
C ARG A 12 -4.67 19.64 -0.19
N GLN A 13 -5.82 19.69 0.47
CA GLN A 13 -5.96 20.17 1.85
C GLN A 13 -6.36 19.02 2.76
N ARG A 14 -5.54 18.76 3.79
CA ARG A 14 -5.78 17.66 4.75
C ARG A 14 -7.13 17.79 5.44
N ASP A 15 -7.49 19.00 5.85
CA ASP A 15 -8.71 19.26 6.60
C ASP A 15 -9.97 19.05 5.75
N GLU A 16 -9.91 19.37 4.46
CA GLU A 16 -11.01 19.09 3.53
C GLU A 16 -11.21 17.58 3.32
N LEU A 17 -10.11 16.81 3.21
CA LEU A 17 -10.18 15.35 3.15
C LEU A 17 -10.83 14.77 4.42
N ILE A 18 -10.39 15.20 5.60
CA ILE A 18 -10.93 14.74 6.89
C ILE A 18 -12.41 15.13 7.03
N GLN A 19 -12.77 16.36 6.68
CA GLN A 19 -14.13 16.85 6.74
C GLN A 19 -15.05 16.03 5.81
N ALA A 20 -14.62 15.76 4.59
CA ALA A 20 -15.39 14.97 3.63
C ALA A 20 -15.59 13.51 4.10
N VAL A 21 -14.55 12.88 4.65
CA VAL A 21 -14.66 11.55 5.26
C VAL A 21 -15.66 11.57 6.43
N THR A 22 -15.52 12.55 7.33
CA THR A 22 -16.38 12.68 8.52
C THR A 22 -17.85 12.87 8.15
N GLN A 23 -18.13 13.66 7.11
CA GLN A 23 -19.48 13.87 6.60
C GLN A 23 -20.06 12.60 5.96
N ALA A 24 -19.27 11.90 5.14
CA ALA A 24 -19.69 10.64 4.53
C ALA A 24 -20.00 9.57 5.60
N ASP A 25 -19.14 9.45 6.62
CA ASP A 25 -19.32 8.52 7.73
C ASP A 25 -20.57 8.85 8.55
N ALA A 26 -20.81 10.13 8.86
CA ALA A 26 -22.01 10.58 9.58
C ALA A 26 -23.30 10.34 8.78
N ALA A 27 -23.25 10.49 7.46
CA ALA A 27 -24.37 10.22 6.56
C ALA A 27 -24.55 8.73 6.24
N ARG A 28 -23.64 7.86 6.69
CA ARG A 28 -23.54 6.47 6.23
C ARG A 28 -23.54 6.37 4.70
N GLU A 29 -22.84 7.29 4.05
CA GLU A 29 -22.60 7.25 2.62
C GLU A 29 -21.45 6.26 2.32
N PRO A 30 -21.58 5.38 1.31
CA PRO A 30 -20.46 4.56 0.87
C PRO A 30 -19.24 5.41 0.52
N LEU A 31 -18.09 5.08 1.10
CA LEU A 31 -16.86 5.86 0.95
C LEU A 31 -15.72 5.01 0.40
N LEU A 32 -15.12 5.47 -0.70
CA LEU A 32 -13.88 4.95 -1.27
C LEU A 32 -12.79 6.03 -1.18
N PHE A 33 -11.83 5.86 -0.27
CA PHE A 33 -10.61 6.64 -0.26
C PHE A 33 -9.63 6.04 -1.27
N LEU A 34 -9.65 6.60 -2.48
CA LEU A 34 -8.89 6.14 -3.62
C LEU A 34 -7.46 6.72 -3.55
N GLY A 35 -6.47 5.81 -3.48
CA GLY A 35 -5.09 6.16 -3.74
C GLY A 35 -4.85 6.44 -5.24
N GLY A 36 -3.95 5.66 -5.86
CA GLY A 36 -3.74 5.72 -7.32
C GLY A 36 -4.66 4.83 -8.15
N GLY A 37 -5.54 4.05 -7.51
CA GLY A 37 -6.42 3.08 -8.19
C GLY A 37 -5.71 1.86 -8.79
N SER A 38 -4.42 1.67 -8.51
CA SER A 38 -3.57 0.62 -9.12
C SER A 38 -3.75 -0.78 -8.51
N ASN A 39 -4.61 -0.93 -7.51
CA ASN A 39 -4.84 -2.19 -6.80
C ASN A 39 -6.34 -2.40 -6.48
N LEU A 40 -7.20 -1.95 -7.39
CA LEU A 40 -8.65 -1.93 -7.23
C LEU A 40 -9.33 -2.48 -8.48
N VAL A 41 -10.20 -3.47 -8.31
CA VAL A 41 -11.18 -3.86 -9.33
C VAL A 41 -12.49 -3.16 -8.98
N PRO A 42 -12.94 -2.18 -9.78
CA PRO A 42 -14.18 -1.45 -9.49
C PRO A 42 -15.40 -2.33 -9.72
N VAL A 43 -16.56 -1.81 -9.33
CA VAL A 43 -17.87 -2.37 -9.70
C VAL A 43 -18.18 -2.07 -11.17
N ASP A 44 -18.95 -2.92 -11.85
CA ASP A 44 -19.63 -2.49 -13.07
C ASP A 44 -20.72 -1.47 -12.73
N GLY A 45 -20.77 -0.38 -13.49
CA GLY A 45 -21.65 0.76 -13.22
C GLY A 45 -21.10 1.74 -12.18
N ASP A 46 -21.98 2.63 -11.73
CA ASP A 46 -21.59 3.78 -10.92
C ASP A 46 -21.33 3.42 -9.45
N PHE A 47 -20.36 4.10 -8.82
CA PHE A 47 -20.13 4.02 -7.39
C PHE A 47 -21.12 4.93 -6.65
N PRO A 48 -21.99 4.40 -5.75
CA PRO A 48 -23.17 5.10 -5.25
C PRO A 48 -22.88 6.17 -4.18
N GLY A 49 -21.62 6.43 -3.86
CA GLY A 49 -21.22 7.35 -2.80
C GLY A 49 -20.03 8.23 -3.15
N LEU A 50 -19.24 8.55 -2.13
CA LEU A 50 -18.10 9.44 -2.24
C LEU A 50 -16.83 8.69 -2.58
N VAL A 51 -16.16 9.11 -3.66
CA VAL A 51 -14.78 8.74 -3.95
C VAL A 51 -13.88 9.94 -3.61
N LEU A 52 -12.91 9.73 -2.72
CA LEU A 52 -11.92 10.73 -2.32
C LEU A 52 -10.55 10.40 -2.87
N ARG A 53 -9.81 11.42 -3.30
CA ARG A 53 -8.39 11.30 -3.65
C ARG A 53 -7.58 12.37 -2.92
N ASP A 54 -6.51 11.94 -2.27
CA ASP A 54 -5.52 12.84 -1.70
C ASP A 54 -4.61 13.39 -2.81
N GLY A 55 -4.62 14.71 -2.99
CA GLY A 55 -3.84 15.43 -3.99
C GLY A 55 -2.55 16.05 -3.44
N ARG A 56 -2.25 15.84 -2.15
CA ARG A 56 -1.01 16.33 -1.53
C ARG A 56 0.18 15.52 -2.03
N GLU A 57 1.27 16.19 -2.33
CA GLU A 57 2.47 15.60 -2.95
C GLU A 57 3.75 15.95 -2.18
N ASP A 58 3.63 16.48 -0.97
CA ASP A 58 4.76 17.00 -0.21
C ASP A 58 5.67 15.87 0.27
N VAL A 59 6.98 16.12 0.20
CA VAL A 59 8.04 15.29 0.78
C VAL A 59 9.02 16.21 1.51
N GLN A 60 9.35 15.87 2.76
CA GLN A 60 10.26 16.63 3.59
C GLN A 60 11.31 15.70 4.20
N VAL A 61 12.54 16.19 4.28
CA VAL A 61 13.69 15.47 4.83
C VAL A 61 14.08 16.14 6.14
N PHE A 62 14.35 15.33 7.17
CA PHE A 62 14.60 15.80 8.52
C PHE A 62 15.92 15.26 9.05
N THR A 63 16.63 16.09 9.80
CA THR A 63 17.59 15.64 10.81
C THR A 63 16.86 14.95 11.96
N LEU A 64 17.59 14.23 12.82
CA LEU A 64 16.99 13.61 14.02
C LEU A 64 16.33 14.64 14.94
N ALA A 65 16.92 15.82 15.10
CA ALA A 65 16.39 16.88 15.93
C ALA A 65 15.07 17.43 15.36
N GLU A 66 15.03 17.73 14.06
CA GLU A 66 13.81 18.21 13.40
C GLU A 66 12.71 17.13 13.38
N PHE A 67 13.08 15.85 13.19
CA PHE A 67 12.12 14.74 13.24
C PHE A 67 11.52 14.56 14.65
N ARG A 68 12.34 14.71 15.68
CA ARG A 68 11.86 14.74 17.07
C ARG A 68 10.89 15.88 17.28
N ASP A 69 11.25 17.08 16.82
CA ASP A 69 10.40 18.26 17.03
C ASP A 69 9.08 18.14 16.23
N LEU A 70 9.11 17.55 15.03
CA LEU A 70 7.90 17.19 14.25
C LEU A 70 6.96 16.24 15.01
N ARG A 71 7.51 15.24 15.71
CA ARG A 71 6.70 14.17 16.34
C ARG A 71 6.31 14.49 17.78
N MET A 72 7.15 15.19 18.52
CA MET A 72 6.91 15.59 19.91
C MET A 72 6.26 16.97 20.03
N GLY A 73 6.50 17.85 19.06
CA GLY A 73 5.85 19.15 18.99
C GLY A 73 4.42 18.96 18.54
N GLY A 74 3.48 18.96 19.49
CA GLY A 74 2.05 19.00 19.19
C GLY A 74 1.79 20.01 18.07
N THR A 75 1.15 19.56 17.00
CA THR A 75 1.01 20.31 15.74
C THR A 75 0.35 21.67 15.98
N ASP A 76 1.14 22.74 15.86
CA ASP A 76 0.70 24.09 15.48
C ASP A 76 1.84 24.78 14.72
N SER A 77 2.38 24.15 13.68
CA SER A 77 3.08 24.87 12.62
C SER A 77 2.08 25.27 11.55
N ALA A 78 1.23 26.24 11.90
CA ALA A 78 0.62 27.09 10.90
C ALA A 78 1.76 27.71 10.07
N HIS A 79 1.65 27.60 8.75
CA HIS A 79 2.47 28.35 7.82
C HIS A 79 2.57 29.82 8.27
N THR A 80 3.77 30.31 8.49
CA THR A 80 4.04 31.73 8.72
C THR A 80 3.71 32.51 7.45
N ALA A 81 2.46 32.96 7.34
CA ALA A 81 2.09 34.07 6.48
C ALA A 81 2.46 35.37 7.22
N GLU A 82 3.25 36.23 6.57
CA GLU A 82 3.62 37.54 7.09
C GLU A 82 2.37 38.41 7.34
N PRO A 83 2.31 39.23 8.42
CA PRO A 83 1.22 40.16 8.63
C PRO A 83 1.50 41.49 7.92
N GLY A 84 0.62 41.89 7.00
CA GLY A 84 0.54 43.26 6.50
C GLY A 84 -0.02 44.22 7.56
N PRO A 85 0.28 45.53 7.49
CA PRO A 85 -0.04 46.47 8.56
C PRO A 85 -1.48 47.01 8.47
N ASP A 86 -2.00 47.37 9.65
CA ASP A 86 -3.12 48.27 9.96
C ASP A 86 -4.58 47.80 9.74
N SER A 87 -5.31 47.51 10.84
CA SER A 87 -6.19 48.50 11.51
C SER A 87 -7.26 47.91 12.46
N HIS A 88 -7.23 48.41 13.71
CA HIS A 88 -8.27 48.65 14.75
C HIS A 88 -9.09 47.54 15.46
N PRO A 89 -9.45 47.79 16.76
CA PRO A 89 -9.90 46.75 17.69
C PRO A 89 -11.43 46.73 17.85
N GLY A 90 -12.04 45.55 17.67
CA GLY A 90 -13.42 45.28 18.04
C GLY A 90 -13.47 44.02 18.89
N GLY A 91 -13.67 44.19 20.20
CA GLY A 91 -13.77 43.08 21.14
C GLY A 91 -15.06 42.29 20.95
N VAL A 92 -14.93 40.97 20.85
CA VAL A 92 -16.03 40.02 21.07
C VAL A 92 -15.47 38.86 21.90
N ASN A 93 -16.06 38.66 23.07
CA ASN A 93 -15.79 37.55 23.98
C ASN A 93 -16.03 36.20 23.27
N SER A 94 -15.02 35.33 23.26
CA SER A 94 -15.18 33.90 22.92
C SER A 94 -14.60 33.03 24.05
N SER A 95 -15.34 32.93 25.16
CA SER A 95 -15.19 31.83 26.11
C SER A 95 -16.10 30.70 25.66
N ASP A 96 -15.60 29.85 24.76
CA ASP A 96 -15.97 28.43 24.60
C ASP A 96 -15.30 27.87 23.34
N ARG A 97 -14.00 27.55 23.46
CA ARG A 97 -13.39 26.50 22.64
C ARG A 97 -13.09 25.34 23.59
N PRO A 98 -13.64 24.13 23.36
CA PRO A 98 -13.21 22.98 24.13
C PRO A 98 -11.74 22.70 23.79
N GLN A 99 -10.84 22.98 24.72
CA GLN A 99 -9.46 22.48 24.69
C GLN A 99 -9.53 20.95 24.81
N GLN A 100 -9.54 20.25 23.68
CA GLN A 100 -9.31 18.82 23.67
C GLN A 100 -7.88 18.56 24.13
N ARG A 101 -7.73 17.99 25.33
CA ARG A 101 -6.44 17.45 25.77
C ARG A 101 -6.03 16.35 24.77
N PRO A 102 -4.77 16.31 24.30
CA PRO A 102 -4.27 15.16 23.55
C PRO A 102 -4.48 13.90 24.40
N GLY A 103 -5.07 12.86 23.82
CA GLY A 103 -5.22 11.57 24.51
C GLY A 103 -3.84 10.96 24.78
N ALA A 104 -3.61 10.47 26.00
CA ALA A 104 -2.32 9.94 26.47
C ALA A 104 -1.67 8.86 25.57
N SER A 105 -2.45 8.22 24.68
CA SER A 105 -1.97 7.26 23.68
C SER A 105 -1.27 7.91 22.47
N ARG A 106 -1.59 9.15 22.11
CA ARG A 106 -0.91 9.87 21.01
C ARG A 106 0.51 10.23 21.41
N ASP A 107 0.67 10.73 22.63
CA ASP A 107 1.96 11.15 23.18
C ASP A 107 2.91 9.96 23.37
N SER A 108 2.37 8.77 23.69
CA SER A 108 3.19 7.56 23.86
C SER A 108 3.72 7.00 22.54
N HIS A 109 2.92 7.00 21.47
CA HIS A 109 3.37 6.53 20.15
C HIS A 109 4.40 7.47 19.53
N ALA A 110 4.18 8.79 19.64
CA ALA A 110 5.13 9.81 19.20
C ALA A 110 6.48 9.68 19.94
N ALA A 111 6.45 9.56 21.27
CA ALA A 111 7.66 9.36 22.06
C ALA A 111 8.40 8.08 21.67
N ALA A 112 7.68 6.98 21.45
CA ALA A 112 8.29 5.71 21.09
C ALA A 112 8.92 5.71 19.68
N VAL A 113 8.31 6.38 18.68
CA VAL A 113 8.93 6.46 17.35
C VAL A 113 10.18 7.36 17.36
N VAL A 114 10.19 8.41 18.19
CA VAL A 114 11.38 9.23 18.39
C VAL A 114 12.50 8.43 19.05
N ALA A 115 12.18 7.63 20.08
CA ALA A 115 13.17 6.75 20.70
C ALA A 115 13.77 5.77 19.68
N GLN A 116 12.92 5.14 18.85
CA GLN A 116 13.38 4.28 17.74
C GLN A 116 14.28 5.04 16.75
N ALA A 117 13.90 6.26 16.37
CA ALA A 117 14.72 7.09 15.48
C ALA A 117 16.09 7.44 16.09
N GLN A 118 16.14 7.70 17.40
CA GLN A 118 17.39 7.95 18.12
C GLN A 118 18.30 6.72 18.15
N GLU A 119 17.75 5.55 18.42
CA GLU A 119 18.49 4.28 18.40
C GLU A 119 19.08 3.99 17.02
N LEU A 120 18.28 4.17 15.96
CA LEU A 120 18.72 3.97 14.58
C LEU A 120 19.81 4.96 14.18
N ALA A 121 19.66 6.24 14.52
CA ALA A 121 20.67 7.27 14.24
C ALA A 121 21.98 7.04 15.01
N ALA A 122 21.90 6.51 16.24
CA ALA A 122 23.08 6.13 17.02
C ALA A 122 23.81 4.93 16.41
N ALA A 123 23.07 3.93 15.91
CA ALA A 123 23.64 2.76 15.25
C ALA A 123 24.17 3.06 13.83
N THR A 124 23.53 3.98 13.12
CA THR A 124 23.82 4.33 11.72
C THR A 124 23.83 5.85 11.54
N PRO A 125 25.00 6.51 11.67
CA PRO A 125 25.11 7.96 11.56
C PRO A 125 24.68 8.56 10.20
N SER A 126 24.59 7.71 9.15
CA SER A 126 24.10 8.11 7.82
C SER A 126 22.59 8.03 7.67
N CYS A 127 21.84 7.73 8.74
CA CYS A 127 20.38 7.70 8.70
C CYS A 127 19.79 9.06 8.33
N VAL A 128 18.72 9.02 7.54
CA VAL A 128 17.93 10.17 7.11
C VAL A 128 16.47 9.88 7.39
N PHE A 129 15.75 10.85 7.94
CA PHE A 129 14.32 10.74 8.22
C PHE A 129 13.56 11.50 7.15
N LEU A 130 12.43 10.95 6.72
CA LEU A 130 11.62 11.51 5.65
C LEU A 130 10.15 11.40 6.02
N SER A 131 9.37 12.45 5.75
CA SER A 131 7.91 12.39 5.82
C SER A 131 7.32 12.72 4.45
N ALA A 132 6.36 11.93 4.00
CA ALA A 132 5.71 12.10 2.70
C ALA A 132 4.18 12.08 2.83
N SER A 133 3.53 12.95 2.06
CA SER A 133 2.07 13.00 1.96
C SER A 133 1.51 11.72 1.37
N GLY A 134 0.36 11.28 1.89
CA GLY A 134 -0.32 10.06 1.46
C GLY A 134 -0.72 10.06 -0.02
N GLY A 135 -1.00 11.22 -0.60
CA GLY A 135 -1.32 11.41 -2.02
C GLY A 135 -0.11 11.36 -2.97
N LEU A 136 1.13 11.45 -2.47
CA LEU A 136 2.33 11.45 -3.30
C LEU A 136 2.43 10.12 -4.07
N ALA A 137 2.64 10.19 -5.39
CA ALA A 137 2.87 9.01 -6.20
C ALA A 137 4.10 8.23 -5.68
N TRP A 138 3.93 6.93 -5.45
CA TRP A 138 4.96 6.11 -4.81
C TRP A 138 6.30 6.17 -5.56
N ASP A 139 6.29 5.96 -6.88
CA ASP A 139 7.55 5.95 -7.63
C ASP A 139 8.22 7.32 -7.71
N ARG A 140 7.48 8.42 -7.55
CA ARG A 140 8.07 9.77 -7.42
C ARG A 140 8.83 9.91 -6.10
N LEU A 141 8.33 9.31 -5.01
CA LEU A 141 9.07 9.26 -3.75
C LEU A 141 10.36 8.44 -3.91
N VAL A 142 10.29 7.27 -4.55
CA VAL A 142 11.47 6.42 -4.77
C VAL A 142 12.51 7.15 -5.64
N GLU A 143 12.07 7.79 -6.73
CA GLU A 143 12.93 8.61 -7.59
C GLU A 143 13.58 9.76 -6.83
N PHE A 144 12.81 10.49 -6.02
CA PHE A 144 13.33 11.55 -5.15
C PHE A 144 14.44 11.02 -4.25
N CYS A 145 14.18 9.93 -3.52
CA CYS A 145 15.15 9.33 -2.61
C CYS A 145 16.44 8.93 -3.33
N VAL A 146 16.33 8.21 -4.45
CA VAL A 146 17.50 7.77 -5.23
C VAL A 146 18.29 8.97 -5.77
N THR A 147 17.61 10.01 -6.24
CA THR A 147 18.26 11.24 -6.76
C THR A 147 18.99 12.00 -5.66
N GLN A 148 18.46 12.00 -4.43
CA GLN A 148 19.12 12.57 -3.25
C GLN A 148 20.25 11.68 -2.70
N GLY A 149 20.51 10.52 -3.30
CA GLY A 149 21.52 9.56 -2.83
C GLY A 149 21.10 8.81 -1.57
N PHE A 150 19.80 8.64 -1.35
CA PHE A 150 19.24 7.82 -0.27
C PHE A 150 18.93 6.41 -0.75
N SER A 151 19.12 5.45 0.15
CA SER A 151 18.96 4.02 -0.10
C SER A 151 18.02 3.40 0.93
N GLY A 152 17.24 2.42 0.49
CA GLY A 152 16.22 1.70 1.24
C GLY A 152 14.97 1.36 0.41
N LEU A 153 14.60 2.22 -0.56
CA LEU A 153 13.34 2.07 -1.33
C LEU A 153 13.53 1.61 -2.78
N GLU A 154 14.76 1.53 -3.28
CA GLU A 154 15.08 1.29 -4.69
C GLU A 154 14.53 -0.05 -5.23
N ALA A 155 14.42 -1.09 -4.39
CA ALA A 155 13.82 -2.37 -4.75
C ALA A 155 12.32 -2.23 -5.10
N LEU A 156 11.68 -1.18 -4.60
CA LEU A 156 10.26 -0.86 -4.76
C LEU A 156 10.00 0.12 -5.92
N SER A 157 11.03 0.39 -6.74
CA SER A 157 10.92 1.24 -7.93
C SER A 157 9.86 0.72 -8.91
N GLY A 158 9.13 1.64 -9.54
CA GLY A 158 8.12 1.37 -10.56
C GLY A 158 6.82 0.77 -10.03
N ILE A 159 6.63 0.66 -8.70
CA ILE A 159 5.33 0.28 -8.14
C ILE A 159 4.35 1.45 -8.34
N PRO A 160 3.19 1.24 -8.98
CA PRO A 160 2.18 2.28 -9.15
C PRO A 160 1.39 2.51 -7.86
N GLY A 161 0.75 3.67 -7.75
CA GLY A 161 -0.06 4.03 -6.58
C GLY A 161 0.54 5.20 -5.83
N VAL A 162 0.14 5.35 -4.57
CA VAL A 162 0.50 6.49 -3.73
C VAL A 162 1.05 6.01 -2.38
N VAL A 163 1.82 6.88 -1.72
CA VAL A 163 2.47 6.62 -0.42
C VAL A 163 1.48 6.13 0.64
N GLY A 164 0.28 6.71 0.70
CA GLY A 164 -0.73 6.32 1.70
C GLY A 164 -1.29 4.91 1.49
N ALA A 165 -1.23 4.38 0.27
CA ALA A 165 -1.66 3.01 -0.03
C ALA A 165 -0.55 1.98 0.19
N ALA A 166 0.72 2.39 0.14
CA ALA A 166 1.88 1.52 0.29
C ALA A 166 1.86 0.65 1.57
N PRO A 167 1.61 1.20 2.78
CA PRO A 167 1.55 0.39 3.99
C PRO A 167 0.29 -0.48 4.08
N VAL A 168 -0.80 -0.16 3.38
CA VAL A 168 -2.05 -0.92 3.51
C VAL A 168 -1.83 -2.40 3.17
N GLN A 169 -1.11 -2.69 2.09
CA GLN A 169 -0.78 -4.06 1.72
C GLN A 169 0.70 -4.38 1.88
N ASN A 170 1.45 -3.62 2.69
CA ASN A 170 2.91 -3.77 2.81
C ASN A 170 3.58 -4.03 1.44
N ILE A 171 3.48 -3.05 0.53
CA ILE A 171 3.96 -3.25 -0.85
C ILE A 171 5.40 -3.78 -0.84
N GLY A 172 5.68 -4.73 -1.72
CA GLY A 172 6.97 -5.39 -1.75
C GLY A 172 7.33 -5.90 -3.12
N ALA A 173 8.60 -5.75 -3.49
CA ALA A 173 9.15 -6.24 -4.74
C ALA A 173 10.66 -6.49 -4.58
N TYR A 174 11.17 -7.48 -5.32
CA TYR A 174 12.61 -7.77 -5.39
C TYR A 174 13.32 -7.89 -4.04
N GLY A 175 12.64 -8.47 -3.04
CA GLY A 175 13.21 -8.77 -1.73
C GLY A 175 13.22 -7.59 -0.74
N GLY A 176 12.60 -6.46 -1.09
CA GLY A 176 12.28 -5.38 -0.15
C GLY A 176 10.78 -5.22 0.03
N GLU A 177 10.38 -4.69 1.17
CA GLU A 177 9.02 -4.32 1.54
C GLU A 177 9.00 -2.92 2.15
N VAL A 178 7.87 -2.20 2.07
CA VAL A 178 7.77 -0.85 2.63
C VAL A 178 8.03 -0.84 4.14
N ALA A 179 7.66 -1.92 4.84
CA ALA A 179 7.92 -2.10 6.27
C ALA A 179 9.42 -2.05 6.63
N ASP A 180 10.33 -2.37 5.72
CA ASP A 180 11.78 -2.36 5.97
C ASP A 180 12.32 -0.94 6.27
N CYS A 181 11.60 0.10 5.83
CA CYS A 181 12.02 1.49 5.99
C CYS A 181 10.97 2.37 6.67
N LEU A 182 9.76 1.85 6.95
CA LEU A 182 8.68 2.64 7.54
C LEU A 182 8.86 2.77 9.06
N LEU A 183 8.77 4.00 9.57
CA LEU A 183 8.71 4.28 11.01
C LEU A 183 7.27 4.28 11.53
N GLY A 184 6.35 4.83 10.74
CA GLY A 184 4.94 4.91 11.09
C GLY A 184 4.15 5.75 10.10
N VAL A 185 2.88 5.94 10.40
CA VAL A 185 1.95 6.71 9.58
C VAL A 185 1.11 7.65 10.43
N THR A 186 0.90 8.87 9.94
CA THR A 186 -0.20 9.72 10.41
C THR A 186 -1.46 9.29 9.67
N ALA A 187 -2.51 8.90 10.40
CA ALA A 187 -3.77 8.46 9.82
C ALA A 187 -4.97 9.18 10.45
N TRP A 188 -6.05 9.35 9.69
CA TRP A 188 -7.36 9.66 10.25
C TRP A 188 -8.02 8.37 10.75
N ASP A 189 -8.26 8.29 12.05
CA ASP A 189 -9.07 7.23 12.65
C ASP A 189 -10.55 7.58 12.51
N ARG A 190 -11.24 6.92 11.60
CA ARG A 190 -12.66 7.19 11.31
C ARG A 190 -13.59 6.83 12.46
N GLN A 191 -13.18 5.89 13.32
CA GLN A 191 -13.97 5.46 14.46
C GLN A 191 -13.87 6.48 15.58
N GLU A 192 -12.64 6.82 15.96
CA GLU A 192 -12.38 7.75 17.07
C GLU A 192 -12.44 9.22 16.64
N ARG A 193 -12.61 9.46 15.33
CA ARG A 193 -12.70 10.79 14.69
C ARG A 193 -11.57 11.72 15.10
N GLN A 194 -10.35 11.19 15.01
CA GLN A 194 -9.16 11.91 15.38
C GLN A 194 -7.97 11.48 14.52
N LEU A 195 -7.02 12.39 14.31
CA LEU A 195 -5.71 12.01 13.78
C LEU A 195 -5.01 11.05 14.75
N VAL A 196 -4.26 10.08 14.26
CA VAL A 196 -3.48 9.16 15.09
C VAL A 196 -2.13 8.94 14.42
N TYR A 197 -1.11 8.70 15.25
CA TYR A 197 0.15 8.17 14.75
C TYR A 197 0.19 6.67 15.06
N LEU A 198 0.33 5.85 14.01
CA LEU A 198 0.45 4.40 14.12
C LEU A 198 1.89 4.01 13.78
N ARG A 199 2.61 3.42 14.74
CA ARG A 199 3.99 2.98 14.52
C ARG A 199 3.99 1.76 13.60
N ALA A 200 5.03 1.61 12.78
CA ALA A 200 5.19 0.44 11.92
C ALA A 200 5.14 -0.88 12.71
N ALA A 201 5.70 -0.91 13.92
CA ALA A 201 5.66 -2.05 14.83
C ALA A 201 4.24 -2.46 15.26
N ASP A 202 3.30 -1.52 15.30
CA ASP A 202 1.91 -1.76 15.70
C ASP A 202 1.00 -2.13 14.50
N LEU A 203 1.48 -1.91 13.27
CA LEU A 203 0.73 -2.16 12.05
C LEU A 203 0.67 -3.64 11.66
N ARG A 204 1.34 -4.54 12.40
CA ARG A 204 1.31 -6.00 12.20
C ARG A 204 1.53 -6.40 10.74
N PHE A 205 2.58 -5.86 10.13
CA PHE A 205 2.91 -6.16 8.74
C PHE A 205 3.14 -7.66 8.52
N GLY A 206 2.64 -8.14 7.39
CA GLY A 206 2.90 -9.47 6.88
C GLY A 206 3.00 -9.44 5.35
N TYR A 207 3.16 -10.62 4.75
CA TYR A 207 3.17 -10.73 3.30
C TYR A 207 1.83 -10.26 2.71
N ARG A 208 1.85 -9.11 2.02
CA ARG A 208 0.68 -8.46 1.43
C ARG A 208 -0.43 -8.10 2.44
N ASP A 209 -0.07 -7.87 3.70
CA ASP A 209 -1.03 -7.65 4.78
C ASP A 209 -0.56 -6.63 5.82
N SER A 210 -1.54 -6.01 6.49
CA SER A 210 -1.35 -5.11 7.63
C SER A 210 -2.65 -4.96 8.42
N LEU A 211 -2.55 -4.42 9.63
CA LEU A 211 -3.70 -3.99 10.43
C LEU A 211 -4.61 -3.00 9.68
N LEU A 212 -4.04 -2.15 8.81
CA LEU A 212 -4.81 -1.22 7.99
C LEU A 212 -5.73 -1.97 7.03
N LYS A 213 -5.23 -3.00 6.35
CA LYS A 213 -6.01 -3.87 5.46
C LYS A 213 -7.03 -4.69 6.24
N GLN A 214 -6.62 -5.27 7.37
CA GLN A 214 -7.49 -6.08 8.23
C GLN A 214 -8.67 -5.28 8.80
N SER A 215 -8.48 -3.99 9.09
CA SER A 215 -9.54 -3.10 9.57
C SER A 215 -10.72 -2.93 8.60
N ARG A 216 -10.53 -3.31 7.33
CA ARG A 216 -11.58 -3.38 6.32
C ARG A 216 -12.34 -4.71 6.35
N LEU A 217 -11.67 -5.78 6.75
CA LEU A 217 -12.14 -7.16 6.65
C LEU A 217 -12.84 -7.66 7.91
N GLN A 218 -12.51 -7.10 9.07
CA GLN A 218 -13.06 -7.51 10.35
C GLN A 218 -14.43 -6.89 10.60
N VAL A 219 -15.46 -7.73 10.50
CA VAL A 219 -16.77 -7.50 11.12
C VAL A 219 -16.78 -8.41 12.34
N GLU A 220 -16.38 -7.91 13.52
CA GLU A 220 -16.67 -8.68 14.73
C GLU A 220 -18.17 -8.60 14.99
N ALA A 221 -18.80 -9.78 15.08
CA ALA A 221 -20.11 -9.93 15.70
C ALA A 221 -19.93 -9.65 17.21
N ASP A 222 -20.68 -8.67 17.72
CA ASP A 222 -20.88 -8.34 19.15
C ASP A 222 -19.89 -7.45 19.96
N SER A 223 -18.92 -6.72 19.38
CA SER A 223 -17.87 -6.05 20.22
C SER A 223 -17.64 -4.53 20.09
N GLY A 224 -18.48 -3.76 19.38
CA GLY A 224 -18.22 -2.32 19.17
C GLY A 224 -17.48 -2.00 17.86
N THR A 225 -17.70 -2.84 16.85
CA THR A 225 -17.27 -2.65 15.46
C THR A 225 -17.79 -1.32 14.90
N PRO A 226 -16.94 -0.50 14.24
CA PRO A 226 -17.37 0.78 13.70
C PRO A 226 -18.37 0.59 12.55
N GLN A 227 -19.49 1.33 12.61
CA GLN A 227 -20.56 1.25 11.62
C GLN A 227 -20.27 2.14 10.41
N PHE A 228 -19.44 1.66 9.49
CA PHE A 228 -19.22 2.31 8.20
C PHE A 228 -20.14 1.73 7.12
N ALA A 229 -20.54 2.57 6.15
CA ALA A 229 -21.37 2.09 5.04
C ALA A 229 -20.55 1.23 4.06
N PRO A 230 -21.07 0.06 3.64
CA PRO A 230 -20.39 -0.76 2.66
C PRO A 230 -20.54 -0.17 1.25
N ALA A 231 -19.61 -0.52 0.35
CA ALA A 231 -19.71 -0.14 -1.06
C ALA A 231 -20.93 -0.79 -1.75
N ARG A 232 -21.25 -2.03 -1.36
CA ARG A 232 -22.42 -2.79 -1.80
C ARG A 232 -23.13 -3.43 -0.61
N PRO A 233 -24.45 -3.62 -0.65
CA PRO A 233 -25.16 -4.37 0.39
C PRO A 233 -24.59 -5.78 0.57
N GLY A 234 -24.35 -6.19 1.82
CA GLY A 234 -23.81 -7.52 2.14
C GLY A 234 -22.29 -7.67 1.96
N THR A 235 -21.56 -6.60 1.65
CA THR A 235 -20.09 -6.61 1.59
C THR A 235 -19.46 -5.81 2.74
N ASN A 236 -18.14 -5.90 2.85
CA ASN A 236 -17.36 -5.01 3.72
C ASN A 236 -17.25 -3.59 3.13
N PRO A 237 -16.93 -2.57 3.96
CA PRO A 237 -16.57 -1.23 3.50
C PRO A 237 -15.43 -1.23 2.48
N ALA A 238 -15.48 -0.31 1.51
CA ALA A 238 -14.37 -0.11 0.56
C ALA A 238 -13.14 0.48 1.26
N THR A 239 -13.36 1.35 2.24
CA THR A 239 -12.32 2.00 3.04
C THR A 239 -12.33 1.42 4.45
N GLY A 240 -11.15 1.05 4.97
CA GLY A 240 -10.98 0.56 6.35
C GLY A 240 -11.08 1.67 7.41
N ARG A 241 -10.83 1.34 8.67
CA ARG A 241 -10.92 2.29 9.80
C ARG A 241 -9.96 3.47 9.68
N TRP A 242 -8.72 3.19 9.27
CA TRP A 242 -7.66 4.18 9.20
C TRP A 242 -7.40 4.62 7.77
N ILE A 243 -7.42 5.92 7.53
CA ILE A 243 -7.02 6.54 6.28
C ILE A 243 -5.62 7.12 6.48
N VAL A 244 -4.63 6.56 5.81
CA VAL A 244 -3.24 7.03 5.88
C VAL A 244 -3.12 8.36 5.13
N LEU A 245 -2.68 9.39 5.84
CA LEU A 245 -2.54 10.75 5.34
C LEU A 245 -1.08 11.15 5.14
N GLU A 246 -0.17 10.58 5.92
CA GLU A 246 1.28 10.79 5.81
C GLU A 246 2.01 9.51 6.23
N ALA A 247 3.20 9.28 5.69
CA ALA A 247 4.07 8.17 6.08
C ALA A 247 5.49 8.66 6.35
N ASP A 248 6.08 8.14 7.43
CA ASP A 248 7.46 8.43 7.80
C ASP A 248 8.37 7.27 7.49
N PHE A 249 9.54 7.59 6.96
CA PHE A 249 10.57 6.64 6.60
C PHE A 249 11.90 6.97 7.27
N VAL A 250 12.68 5.92 7.48
CA VAL A 250 14.10 5.98 7.80
C VAL A 250 14.87 5.35 6.64
N LEU A 251 15.80 6.10 6.07
CA LEU A 251 16.64 5.70 4.95
C LEU A 251 18.12 5.91 5.29
N GLN A 252 19.02 5.49 4.40
CA GLN A 252 20.46 5.69 4.56
C GLN A 252 21.02 6.59 3.47
N ARG A 253 21.87 7.55 3.83
CA ARG A 253 22.59 8.41 2.89
C ARG A 253 23.87 7.75 2.40
N GLY A 254 24.13 7.84 1.09
CA GLY A 254 25.43 7.51 0.50
C GLY A 254 25.76 6.01 0.48
N GLY A 255 24.75 5.14 0.48
CA GLY A 255 24.91 3.68 0.51
C GLY A 255 24.35 2.97 -0.72
N GLY A 256 24.64 1.68 -0.82
CA GLY A 256 23.85 0.72 -1.59
C GLY A 256 23.05 -0.17 -0.66
N THR A 257 22.11 -0.97 -1.17
CA THR A 257 21.48 -2.03 -0.39
C THR A 257 21.96 -3.41 -0.83
N PRO A 258 22.05 -4.39 0.09
CA PRO A 258 22.29 -5.78 -0.28
C PRO A 258 21.18 -6.30 -1.21
N VAL A 259 21.56 -6.91 -2.33
CA VAL A 259 20.59 -7.52 -3.25
C VAL A 259 20.03 -8.82 -2.64
N ARG A 260 18.73 -8.84 -2.34
CA ARG A 260 18.06 -9.95 -1.63
C ARG A 260 17.25 -10.89 -2.53
N TYR A 261 17.20 -10.62 -3.84
CA TYR A 261 16.33 -11.37 -4.77
C TYR A 261 17.11 -11.92 -5.96
N ALA A 262 17.00 -13.22 -6.19
CA ALA A 262 17.84 -13.95 -7.14
C ALA A 262 17.74 -13.40 -8.58
N GLN A 263 16.54 -13.05 -9.03
CA GLN A 263 16.36 -12.47 -10.37
C GLN A 263 17.02 -11.09 -10.50
N LEU A 264 16.99 -10.27 -9.44
CA LEU A 264 17.64 -8.97 -9.43
C LEU A 264 19.17 -9.13 -9.41
N ALA A 265 19.69 -10.07 -8.62
CA ALA A 265 21.10 -10.42 -8.59
C ALA A 265 21.60 -10.87 -9.98
N GLY A 266 20.83 -11.73 -10.65
CA GLY A 266 21.10 -12.16 -12.02
C GLY A 266 21.11 -11.00 -13.02
N ALA A 267 20.12 -10.09 -12.95
CA ALA A 267 20.04 -8.93 -13.84
C ALA A 267 21.19 -7.93 -13.62
N LEU A 268 21.69 -7.80 -12.38
CA LEU A 268 22.82 -6.96 -12.03
C LEU A 268 24.18 -7.64 -12.27
N GLY A 269 24.20 -8.95 -12.53
CA GLY A 269 25.45 -9.71 -12.68
C GLY A 269 26.26 -9.82 -11.39
N VAL A 270 25.60 -9.81 -10.22
CA VAL A 270 26.25 -9.85 -8.91
C VAL A 270 25.74 -11.04 -8.07
N PRO A 271 26.55 -11.57 -7.13
CA PRO A 271 26.07 -12.54 -6.15
C PRO A 271 24.96 -11.96 -5.25
N LEU A 272 24.06 -12.81 -4.76
CA LEU A 272 23.13 -12.45 -3.69
C LEU A 272 23.87 -11.89 -2.47
N GLY A 273 23.30 -10.87 -1.83
CA GLY A 273 23.89 -10.16 -0.70
C GLY A 273 24.90 -9.07 -1.09
N THR A 274 25.30 -8.96 -2.36
CA THR A 274 26.16 -7.87 -2.83
C THR A 274 25.48 -6.52 -2.62
N VAL A 275 26.19 -5.57 -2.02
CA VAL A 275 25.73 -4.19 -1.85
C VAL A 275 25.91 -3.44 -3.16
N VAL A 276 24.82 -2.92 -3.72
CA VAL A 276 24.80 -2.22 -5.02
C VAL A 276 24.20 -0.83 -4.84
N PRO A 277 24.74 0.23 -5.50
CA PRO A 277 24.18 1.59 -5.40
C PRO A 277 22.70 1.63 -5.76
N ALA A 278 21.92 2.41 -4.99
CA ALA A 278 20.47 2.49 -5.14
C ALA A 278 20.02 2.87 -6.57
N ALA A 279 20.76 3.74 -7.26
CA ALA A 279 20.48 4.11 -8.64
C ALA A 279 20.60 2.92 -9.63
N GLN A 280 21.59 2.04 -9.44
CA GLN A 280 21.77 0.85 -10.28
C GLN A 280 20.67 -0.19 -10.00
N ILE A 281 20.32 -0.39 -8.72
CA ILE A 281 19.21 -1.26 -8.35
C ILE A 281 17.90 -0.73 -8.94
N ARG A 282 17.60 0.57 -8.80
CA ARG A 282 16.41 1.19 -9.40
C ARG A 282 16.35 0.96 -10.91
N ALA A 283 17.45 1.18 -11.63
CA ALA A 283 17.51 0.96 -13.07
C ALA A 283 17.21 -0.50 -13.44
N ALA A 284 17.85 -1.46 -12.78
CA ALA A 284 17.64 -2.89 -13.02
C ALA A 284 16.21 -3.34 -12.66
N VAL A 285 15.66 -2.84 -11.54
CA VAL A 285 14.29 -3.12 -11.12
C VAL A 285 13.28 -2.60 -12.13
N LEU A 286 13.43 -1.35 -12.58
CA LEU A 286 12.53 -0.77 -13.58
C LEU A 286 12.56 -1.59 -14.87
N GLU A 287 13.73 -2.05 -15.31
CA GLU A 287 13.85 -2.90 -16.50
C GLU A 287 13.18 -4.27 -16.32
N LEU A 288 13.45 -4.95 -15.20
CA LEU A 288 12.79 -6.20 -14.85
C LEU A 288 11.27 -6.07 -14.74
N ARG A 289 10.77 -4.91 -14.32
CA ARG A 289 9.32 -4.65 -14.27
C ARG A 289 8.74 -4.35 -15.64
N ARG A 290 9.40 -3.55 -16.49
CA ARG A 290 8.96 -3.28 -17.88
C ARG A 290 8.84 -4.57 -18.69
N SER A 291 9.82 -5.47 -18.57
CA SER A 291 9.77 -6.78 -19.27
C SER A 291 8.58 -7.66 -18.84
N LYS A 292 7.96 -7.36 -17.71
CA LYS A 292 6.77 -8.05 -17.17
C LYS A 292 5.46 -7.27 -17.32
N GLY A 293 5.47 -6.09 -17.94
CA GLY A 293 4.30 -5.21 -17.99
C GLY A 293 3.92 -4.60 -16.64
N MET A 294 4.87 -4.51 -15.70
CA MET A 294 4.65 -4.05 -14.32
C MET A 294 5.08 -2.58 -14.09
N VAL A 295 5.31 -1.83 -15.17
CA VAL A 295 5.49 -0.38 -15.20
C VAL A 295 4.42 0.17 -16.12
N LEU A 296 3.67 1.18 -15.67
CA LEU A 296 2.55 1.74 -16.42
C LEU A 296 3.02 2.32 -17.75
N ASP A 297 2.38 1.89 -18.84
CA ASP A 297 2.53 2.43 -20.19
C ASP A 297 1.15 2.47 -20.85
N PRO A 298 0.56 3.67 -21.04
CA PRO A 298 -0.78 3.81 -21.60
C PRO A 298 -0.96 3.16 -22.97
N ALA A 299 0.11 3.02 -23.77
CA ALA A 299 0.05 2.41 -25.09
C ALA A 299 0.11 0.87 -25.06
N ASP A 300 0.48 0.28 -23.92
CA ASP A 300 0.62 -1.16 -23.74
C ASP A 300 -0.48 -1.71 -22.82
N HIS A 301 -1.44 -2.43 -23.41
CA HIS A 301 -2.54 -3.06 -22.68
C HIS A 301 -2.07 -4.13 -21.67
N ASP A 302 -0.84 -4.66 -21.77
CA ASP A 302 -0.32 -5.53 -20.70
C ASP A 302 -0.11 -4.77 -19.38
N THR A 303 -0.06 -3.45 -19.42
CA THR A 303 0.07 -2.60 -18.23
C THR A 303 -1.28 -2.08 -17.72
N TRP A 304 -2.38 -2.33 -18.44
CA TRP A 304 -3.75 -1.99 -18.04
C TRP A 304 -4.28 -3.04 -17.06
N SER A 305 -3.62 -3.13 -15.90
CA SER A 305 -3.86 -4.14 -14.88
C SER A 305 -3.83 -3.53 -13.48
N VAL A 306 -4.03 -4.39 -12.48
CA VAL A 306 -3.81 -4.09 -11.06
C VAL A 306 -2.54 -4.77 -10.53
N GLY A 307 -1.55 -4.99 -11.41
CA GLY A 307 -0.33 -5.72 -11.09
C GLY A 307 -0.56 -7.24 -11.01
N SER A 308 0.12 -7.90 -10.07
CA SER A 308 -0.13 -9.31 -9.77
C SER A 308 -1.51 -9.46 -9.14
N PHE A 309 -2.39 -10.19 -9.80
CA PHE A 309 -3.77 -10.36 -9.37
C PHE A 309 -3.90 -11.33 -8.20
N PHE A 310 -3.01 -12.31 -8.08
CA PHE A 310 -3.02 -13.29 -6.99
C PHE A 310 -1.76 -13.16 -6.13
N THR A 311 -1.93 -13.30 -4.83
CA THR A 311 -0.81 -13.50 -3.91
C THR A 311 -0.22 -14.90 -4.08
N ASN A 312 1.05 -15.06 -3.73
CA ASN A 312 1.65 -16.39 -3.64
C ASN A 312 1.06 -17.14 -2.43
N PRO A 313 0.48 -18.35 -2.62
CA PRO A 313 -0.05 -19.13 -1.51
C PRO A 313 1.04 -19.43 -0.48
N ILE A 314 0.70 -19.30 0.80
CA ILE A 314 1.55 -19.72 1.91
C ILE A 314 0.75 -20.74 2.72
N LEU A 315 1.22 -21.98 2.72
CA LEU A 315 0.55 -23.12 3.36
C LEU A 315 1.47 -23.77 4.39
N PRO A 316 0.95 -24.49 5.40
CA PRO A 316 1.76 -25.29 6.29
C PRO A 316 2.66 -26.25 5.51
N THR A 317 3.90 -26.44 5.94
CA THR A 317 4.87 -27.31 5.24
C THR A 317 4.35 -28.74 5.05
N ALA A 318 3.64 -29.27 6.05
CA ALA A 318 3.02 -30.59 5.99
C ALA A 318 1.91 -30.69 4.93
N GLU A 319 1.14 -29.61 4.72
CA GLU A 319 0.09 -29.56 3.70
C GLU A 319 0.72 -29.55 2.30
N VAL A 320 1.77 -28.76 2.08
CA VAL A 320 2.48 -28.73 0.79
C VAL A 320 3.08 -30.09 0.43
N ALA A 321 3.60 -30.84 1.40
CA ALA A 321 4.10 -32.19 1.18
C ALA A 321 3.01 -33.16 0.69
N ALA A 322 1.75 -32.96 1.12
CA ALA A 322 0.61 -33.77 0.73
C ALA A 322 0.05 -33.42 -0.66
N LEU A 323 0.35 -32.23 -1.20
CA LEU A 323 -0.15 -31.79 -2.52
C LEU A 323 0.46 -32.55 -3.71
N GLY A 324 1.59 -33.26 -3.51
CA GLY A 324 2.25 -33.98 -4.60
C GLY A 324 2.78 -33.08 -5.73
N LEU A 325 3.13 -31.82 -5.42
CA LEU A 325 3.67 -30.89 -6.42
C LEU A 325 4.98 -31.41 -7.02
N PRO A 326 5.18 -31.28 -8.35
CA PRO A 326 6.44 -31.62 -9.03
C PRO A 326 7.68 -31.03 -8.36
N GLU A 327 8.83 -31.69 -8.46
CA GLU A 327 10.07 -31.25 -7.79
C GLU A 327 10.48 -29.83 -8.22
N ASP A 328 10.31 -29.50 -9.49
CA ASP A 328 10.64 -28.22 -10.11
C ASP A 328 9.64 -27.09 -9.80
N ALA A 329 8.53 -27.39 -9.12
CA ALA A 329 7.58 -26.38 -8.66
C ALA A 329 8.25 -25.44 -7.63
N PRO A 330 8.43 -24.14 -7.93
CA PRO A 330 9.15 -23.24 -7.05
C PRO A 330 8.41 -23.02 -5.73
N ARG A 331 9.12 -23.29 -4.63
CA ARG A 331 8.64 -23.16 -3.27
C ARG A 331 9.76 -22.69 -2.35
N TRP A 332 9.42 -21.83 -1.39
CA TRP A 332 10.39 -21.23 -0.47
C TRP A 332 9.88 -21.31 0.96
N GLU A 333 10.75 -21.72 1.88
CA GLU A 333 10.46 -21.69 3.31
C GLU A 333 10.14 -20.27 3.77
N THR A 334 9.15 -20.16 4.63
CA THR A 334 8.67 -18.90 5.21
C THR A 334 7.99 -19.19 6.54
N THR A 335 7.47 -18.15 7.20
CA THR A 335 6.51 -18.29 8.29
C THR A 335 5.08 -18.18 7.78
N LEU A 336 4.15 -18.86 8.45
CA LEU A 336 2.73 -18.72 8.19
C LEU A 336 2.25 -17.29 8.51
N PRO A 337 1.30 -16.75 7.72
CA PRO A 337 0.63 -15.49 8.05
C PRO A 337 -0.05 -15.54 9.42
N GLY A 338 -0.24 -14.38 10.05
CA GLY A 338 -0.95 -14.27 11.34
C GLY A 338 -0.07 -14.34 12.59
N GLY A 339 1.26 -14.33 12.45
CA GLY A 339 2.18 -14.16 13.58
C GLY A 339 2.34 -15.40 14.48
N SER A 340 1.90 -16.57 14.02
CA SER A 340 2.05 -17.83 14.77
C SER A 340 3.51 -18.30 14.88
N GLY A 341 4.42 -17.74 14.07
CA GLY A 341 5.82 -18.16 13.96
C GLY A 341 6.01 -19.57 13.40
N GLN A 342 4.92 -20.22 12.99
CA GLN A 342 4.95 -21.59 12.48
C GLN A 342 5.57 -21.63 11.08
N ALA A 343 6.27 -22.73 10.80
CA ALA A 343 6.86 -22.97 9.49
C ALA A 343 5.78 -23.10 8.42
N GLY A 344 5.95 -22.34 7.35
CA GLY A 344 5.13 -22.36 6.16
C GLY A 344 6.00 -22.50 4.91
N MET A 345 5.34 -22.78 3.80
CA MET A 345 5.96 -22.89 2.50
C MET A 345 5.20 -21.99 1.53
N LYS A 346 5.92 -21.05 0.92
CA LYS A 346 5.38 -20.13 -0.08
C LYS A 346 5.52 -20.74 -1.47
N LEU A 347 4.39 -20.92 -2.16
CA LEU A 347 4.32 -21.48 -3.51
C LEU A 347 4.28 -20.38 -4.56
N SER A 348 4.85 -20.62 -5.75
CA SER A 348 4.74 -19.70 -6.87
C SER A 348 3.34 -19.77 -7.52
N ALA A 349 2.51 -18.75 -7.29
CA ALA A 349 1.20 -18.63 -7.95
C ALA A 349 1.35 -18.61 -9.49
N ALA A 350 2.37 -17.92 -9.99
CA ALA A 350 2.63 -17.85 -11.42
C ALA A 350 2.85 -19.24 -12.03
N TRP A 351 3.67 -20.06 -11.37
CA TRP A 351 3.96 -21.42 -11.82
C TRP A 351 2.69 -22.29 -11.79
N LEU A 352 1.92 -22.23 -10.71
CA LEU A 352 0.66 -22.98 -10.57
C LEU A 352 -0.34 -22.63 -11.68
N ILE A 353 -0.46 -21.36 -12.06
CA ILE A 353 -1.37 -20.93 -13.13
C ILE A 353 -0.89 -21.44 -14.49
N GLU A 354 0.39 -21.22 -14.83
CA GLU A 354 0.95 -21.67 -16.13
C GLU A 354 0.81 -23.20 -16.30
N HIS A 355 1.09 -23.96 -15.25
CA HIS A 355 1.01 -25.43 -15.27
C HIS A 355 -0.43 -25.96 -15.11
N SER A 356 -1.40 -25.07 -14.91
CA SER A 356 -2.83 -25.37 -15.00
C SER A 356 -3.39 -25.18 -16.42
N GLY A 357 -2.52 -24.99 -17.42
CA GLY A 357 -2.91 -24.79 -18.82
C GLY A 357 -3.27 -23.34 -19.19
N ILE A 358 -3.00 -22.39 -18.29
CA ILE A 358 -3.31 -20.97 -18.48
C ILE A 358 -2.01 -20.21 -18.75
N SER A 359 -1.71 -20.01 -20.03
CA SER A 359 -0.50 -19.34 -20.47
C SER A 359 -0.67 -17.82 -20.58
N LYS A 360 0.45 -17.12 -20.77
CA LYS A 360 0.47 -15.71 -21.13
C LYS A 360 -0.38 -15.45 -22.38
N GLY A 361 -1.21 -14.42 -22.35
CA GLY A 361 -2.14 -14.10 -23.43
C GLY A 361 -3.46 -14.87 -23.40
N PHE A 362 -3.67 -15.80 -22.46
CA PHE A 362 -4.93 -16.51 -22.31
C PHE A 362 -6.11 -15.56 -22.06
N SER A 363 -7.27 -15.84 -22.67
CA SER A 363 -8.52 -15.12 -22.43
C SER A 363 -9.71 -16.07 -22.54
N LEU A 364 -10.78 -15.77 -21.79
CA LEU A 364 -12.05 -16.46 -21.99
C LEU A 364 -12.70 -16.04 -23.32
N PRO A 365 -13.41 -16.92 -24.04
CA PRO A 365 -14.07 -16.57 -25.28
C PRO A 365 -15.02 -15.38 -25.12
N GLY A 366 -14.82 -14.34 -25.92
CA GLY A 366 -15.68 -13.14 -25.93
C GLY A 366 -15.47 -12.16 -24.77
N ALA A 367 -14.55 -12.44 -23.84
CA ALA A 367 -14.27 -11.54 -22.71
C ALA A 367 -13.35 -10.38 -23.13
N GLY A 368 -13.59 -9.18 -22.58
CA GLY A 368 -12.70 -8.03 -22.75
C GLY A 368 -11.41 -8.10 -21.91
N ALA A 369 -11.32 -9.06 -21.00
CA ALA A 369 -10.17 -9.29 -20.13
C ALA A 369 -9.30 -10.47 -20.61
N GLY A 370 -8.01 -10.41 -20.30
CA GLY A 370 -7.07 -11.51 -20.55
C GLY A 370 -5.88 -11.52 -19.61
N VAL A 371 -5.16 -12.63 -19.57
CA VAL A 371 -3.85 -12.75 -18.93
C VAL A 371 -2.83 -11.99 -19.77
N SER A 372 -1.98 -11.18 -19.15
CA SER A 372 -0.91 -10.42 -19.81
C SER A 372 -0.05 -11.32 -20.71
N THR A 373 0.42 -10.78 -21.84
CA THR A 373 1.35 -11.50 -22.72
C THR A 373 2.76 -11.58 -22.14
N LYS A 374 3.06 -10.75 -21.13
CA LYS A 374 4.37 -10.68 -20.47
C LYS A 374 4.43 -11.48 -19.17
N HIS A 375 3.35 -11.51 -18.40
CA HIS A 375 3.37 -12.10 -17.05
C HIS A 375 2.03 -12.71 -16.62
N VAL A 376 2.01 -14.00 -16.32
CA VAL A 376 0.77 -14.76 -16.06
C VAL A 376 -0.05 -14.27 -14.85
N LEU A 377 0.59 -13.68 -13.84
CA LEU A 377 -0.14 -13.13 -12.69
C LEU A 377 -0.91 -11.85 -13.00
N SER A 378 -0.69 -11.21 -14.15
CA SER A 378 -1.35 -9.94 -14.45
C SER A 378 -2.61 -10.18 -15.29
N LEU A 379 -3.76 -9.85 -14.72
CA LEU A 379 -5.02 -9.77 -15.46
C LEU A 379 -5.17 -8.37 -16.03
N THR A 380 -5.45 -8.30 -17.32
CA THR A 380 -5.34 -7.08 -18.13
C THR A 380 -6.65 -6.79 -18.81
N ASN A 381 -6.99 -5.50 -18.85
CA ASN A 381 -8.06 -5.00 -19.70
C ASN A 381 -7.53 -4.90 -21.14
N ARG A 382 -8.12 -5.65 -22.08
CA ARG A 382 -7.71 -5.64 -23.49
C ARG A 382 -8.32 -4.50 -24.31
N GLY A 383 -9.07 -3.61 -23.67
CA GLY A 383 -9.57 -2.34 -24.21
C GLY A 383 -10.95 -2.00 -23.64
N ASN A 384 -11.82 -3.00 -23.56
CA ASN A 384 -13.24 -2.86 -23.18
C ASN A 384 -13.67 -3.81 -22.05
N ALA A 385 -12.73 -4.34 -21.25
CA ALA A 385 -13.04 -5.21 -20.13
C ALA A 385 -13.99 -4.54 -19.13
N THR A 386 -14.99 -5.30 -18.71
CA THR A 386 -15.83 -5.02 -17.56
C THR A 386 -15.21 -5.60 -16.28
N ALA A 387 -15.70 -5.19 -15.12
CA ALA A 387 -15.34 -5.83 -13.86
C ALA A 387 -15.78 -7.30 -13.86
N ALA A 388 -16.95 -7.61 -14.43
CA ALA A 388 -17.43 -8.97 -14.62
C ALA A 388 -16.47 -9.84 -15.45
N ASP A 389 -15.85 -9.31 -16.51
CA ASP A 389 -14.84 -10.03 -17.30
C ASP A 389 -13.62 -10.41 -16.45
N ILE A 390 -13.12 -9.46 -15.65
CA ILE A 390 -11.98 -9.69 -14.74
C ILE A 390 -12.34 -10.71 -13.67
N THR A 391 -13.52 -10.59 -13.06
CA THR A 391 -14.00 -11.55 -12.05
C THR A 391 -14.18 -12.95 -12.64
N ALA A 392 -14.76 -13.08 -13.83
CA ALA A 392 -14.94 -14.36 -14.50
C ALA A 392 -13.59 -15.03 -14.81
N LEU A 393 -12.63 -14.27 -15.35
CA LEU A 393 -11.29 -14.77 -15.63
C LEU A 393 -10.57 -15.18 -14.33
N SER A 394 -10.67 -14.37 -13.27
CA SER A 394 -10.13 -14.71 -11.96
C SER A 394 -10.73 -16.00 -11.40
N SER A 395 -12.06 -16.15 -11.42
CA SER A 395 -12.74 -17.35 -10.92
C SER A 395 -12.37 -18.60 -11.71
N TYR A 396 -12.22 -18.48 -13.03
CA TYR A 396 -11.74 -19.58 -13.87
C TYR A 396 -10.33 -20.03 -13.46
N ILE A 397 -9.40 -19.08 -13.26
CA ILE A 397 -8.03 -19.37 -12.83
C ILE A 397 -8.02 -20.05 -11.45
N ILE A 398 -8.79 -19.53 -10.49
CA ILE A 398 -8.91 -20.12 -9.15
C ILE A 398 -9.42 -21.57 -9.27
N ALA A 399 -10.48 -21.82 -10.04
CA ALA A 399 -11.04 -23.14 -10.22
C ALA A 399 -10.07 -24.12 -10.89
N ALA A 400 -9.30 -23.67 -11.88
CA ALA A 400 -8.29 -24.49 -12.55
C ALA A 400 -7.17 -24.93 -11.59
N VAL A 401 -6.60 -23.97 -10.85
CA VAL A 401 -5.52 -24.25 -9.89
C VAL A 401 -6.03 -25.13 -8.73
N GLN A 402 -7.24 -24.87 -8.23
CA GLN A 402 -7.86 -25.70 -7.21
C GLN A 402 -8.12 -27.12 -7.72
N GLY A 403 -8.59 -27.27 -8.95
CA GLY A 403 -8.91 -28.57 -9.53
C GLY A 403 -7.68 -29.46 -9.75
N ILE A 404 -6.53 -28.85 -10.08
CA ILE A 404 -5.29 -29.59 -10.37
C ILE A 404 -4.45 -29.81 -9.12
N TYR A 405 -4.30 -28.78 -8.29
CA TYR A 405 -3.36 -28.81 -7.15
C TYR A 405 -4.03 -28.80 -5.79
N GLY A 406 -5.35 -28.63 -5.70
CA GLY A 406 -6.04 -28.46 -4.41
C GLY A 406 -5.73 -27.13 -3.72
N VAL A 407 -5.06 -26.19 -4.39
CA VAL A 407 -4.64 -24.89 -3.83
C VAL A 407 -5.61 -23.79 -4.26
N THR A 408 -6.18 -23.06 -3.31
CA THR A 408 -7.02 -21.90 -3.60
C THR A 408 -6.17 -20.63 -3.68
N LEU A 409 -6.16 -19.99 -4.85
CA LEU A 409 -5.52 -18.69 -5.02
C LEU A 409 -6.38 -17.58 -4.41
N VAL A 410 -5.72 -16.58 -3.82
CA VAL A 410 -6.37 -15.42 -3.19
C VAL A 410 -6.06 -14.16 -4.00
N PRO A 411 -7.08 -13.41 -4.45
CA PRO A 411 -6.85 -12.13 -5.09
C PRO A 411 -6.11 -11.13 -4.17
N GLU A 412 -5.07 -10.49 -4.69
CA GLU A 412 -4.39 -9.35 -4.07
C GLU A 412 -5.20 -8.04 -4.11
N PRO A 413 -5.87 -7.67 -5.22
CA PRO A 413 -6.54 -6.38 -5.32
C PRO A 413 -7.78 -6.30 -4.45
N VAL A 414 -8.15 -5.07 -4.10
CA VAL A 414 -9.45 -4.78 -3.50
C VAL A 414 -10.51 -4.90 -4.59
N ILE A 415 -11.44 -5.83 -4.43
CA ILE A 415 -12.60 -5.99 -5.32
C ILE A 415 -13.78 -5.33 -4.63
N LEU A 416 -14.44 -4.39 -5.32
CA LEU A 416 -15.63 -3.68 -4.84
C LEU A 416 -16.92 -4.42 -5.18
#